data_AF-A0A5B0VFJ8-F1
#
_entry.id   AF-A0A5B0VFJ8-F1
#
_cell.length_a   1.000
_cell.length_b   1.000
_cell.length_c   1.000
_cell.angle_alpha   90.00
_cell.angle_beta   90.00
_cell.angle_gamma   90.00
#
_symmetry.space_group_name_H-M   'P 1'
#
loop_
_entity.id
_entity.type
_entity.pdbx_description
1 polymer ?
#
loop_
_entity_poly.entity_id
_entity_poly.type
_entity_poly.pdbx_seq_one_letter_code
_entity_poly.pdbx_strand_id
1 'polypeptide(L)'
;MASSNDPGDSTDWSSVIFDPAFMAGLERMAAKRFVQPGLKDEAVTAMIEALSEDDWQCFQSFTGKSQPSTFAYSIASRAMEDFARRRFGRPRPPAWLQELGHAWVKLWHMLCLERQWPETIKTRLAKDFQEGLIEQVIRTIKQKIPRCGEPGFAECCTTELGLEQLPDDQGASLNASLRHAQRARAMALLSQLLGQSETSEQMCPSNTEEALDDIDTLLSLSADDRLLLSLSYEDGLSSRKIAELLDISAATVQRRLQGIRAELQDCLQQLGIDGVTDLESEFGQ
;
A
#
# COMPACT_ATOMS: atom_id res chain seq x y z
N MET A 1 7.99 42.05 45.01
CA MET A 1 9.08 41.94 44.01
C MET A 1 9.67 40.55 44.14
N ALA A 2 9.14 39.61 43.36
CA ALA A 2 9.68 38.25 43.25
C ALA A 2 10.00 38.05 41.77
N SER A 3 11.28 38.09 41.45
CA SER A 3 11.78 37.77 40.12
C SER A 3 11.58 36.28 39.87
N SER A 4 10.67 35.95 38.98
CA SER A 4 10.49 34.61 38.42
C SER A 4 11.53 34.46 37.31
N ASN A 5 12.61 33.71 37.58
CA ASN A 5 13.47 33.20 36.52
C ASN A 5 12.69 32.07 35.82
N ASP A 6 12.26 32.30 34.59
CA ASP A 6 11.77 31.28 33.66
C ASP A 6 12.98 30.69 32.91
N PRO A 7 13.36 29.41 33.08
CA PRO A 7 14.44 28.79 32.33
C PRO A 7 13.85 28.12 31.08
N GLY A 8 13.33 28.92 30.17
CA GLY A 8 12.99 28.50 28.81
C GLY A 8 14.02 29.09 27.86
N ASP A 9 15.18 28.43 27.73
CA ASP A 9 16.22 28.80 26.78
C ASP A 9 15.59 28.96 25.38
N SER A 10 15.47 30.21 24.95
CA SER A 10 15.13 30.57 23.57
C SER A 10 16.25 30.02 22.68
N THR A 11 16.08 28.80 22.20
CA THR A 11 17.05 28.16 21.30
C THR A 11 17.21 29.05 20.08
N ASP A 12 18.42 29.53 19.83
CA ASP A 12 18.74 30.31 18.65
C ASP A 12 18.82 29.37 17.44
N TRP A 13 17.69 29.15 16.79
CA TRP A 13 17.58 28.26 15.64
C TRP A 13 18.44 28.74 14.46
N SER A 14 18.63 30.05 14.29
CA SER A 14 19.46 30.58 13.22
C SER A 14 20.90 30.09 13.36
N SER A 15 21.50 30.16 14.56
CA SER A 15 22.86 29.65 14.75
C SER A 15 22.95 28.13 14.64
N VAL A 16 21.90 27.39 15.04
CA VAL A 16 21.88 25.93 14.89
C VAL A 16 21.80 25.51 13.41
N ILE A 17 20.97 26.16 12.60
CA ILE A 17 20.78 25.80 11.19
C ILE A 17 21.96 26.23 10.33
N PHE A 18 22.48 27.44 10.55
CA PHE A 18 23.63 27.95 9.78
C PHE A 18 24.99 27.51 10.35
N ASP A 19 25.01 26.63 11.35
CA ASP A 19 26.24 25.96 11.76
C ASP A 19 26.84 25.16 10.58
N PRO A 20 28.14 25.33 10.26
CA PRO A 20 28.77 24.66 9.13
C PRO A 20 28.67 23.12 9.17
N ALA A 21 28.68 22.52 10.36
CA ALA A 21 28.57 21.06 10.49
C ALA A 21 27.14 20.58 10.25
N PHE A 22 26.14 21.37 10.63
CA PHE A 22 24.74 21.10 10.31
C PHE A 22 24.48 21.20 8.80
N MET A 23 24.95 22.28 8.15
CA MET A 23 24.82 22.47 6.70
C MET A 23 25.50 21.35 5.91
N ALA A 24 26.73 20.97 6.27
CA ALA A 24 27.41 19.81 5.68
C ALA A 24 26.67 18.48 5.95
N GLY A 25 25.85 18.42 7.01
CA GLY A 25 24.96 17.30 7.28
C GLY A 25 23.76 17.25 6.34
N LEU A 26 23.14 18.39 6.04
CA LEU A 26 22.07 18.51 5.04
C LEU A 26 22.55 18.07 3.66
N GLU A 27 23.73 18.54 3.24
CA GLU A 27 24.35 18.14 1.97
C GLU A 27 24.60 16.63 1.90
N ARG A 28 25.17 16.03 2.96
CA ARG A 28 25.35 14.57 3.03
C ARG A 28 24.02 13.82 3.00
N MET A 29 22.98 14.36 3.62
CA MET A 29 21.65 13.75 3.61
C MET A 29 21.05 13.77 2.20
N ALA A 30 21.10 14.91 1.52
CA ALA A 30 20.66 15.05 0.13
C ALA A 30 21.48 14.16 -0.81
N ALA A 31 22.81 14.10 -0.66
CA ALA A 31 23.69 13.30 -1.48
C ALA A 31 23.49 11.78 -1.35
N LYS A 32 22.95 11.30 -0.23
CA LYS A 32 22.57 9.88 -0.06
C LYS A 32 21.35 9.50 -0.89
N ARG A 33 20.46 10.47 -1.13
CA ARG A 33 19.18 10.27 -1.81
C ARG A 33 19.27 10.59 -3.28
N PHE A 34 19.88 11.72 -3.62
CA PHE A 34 19.95 12.23 -4.98
C PHE A 34 21.31 11.97 -5.61
N VAL A 35 21.37 11.48 -6.84
CA VAL A 35 22.63 11.24 -7.54
C VAL A 35 23.11 12.50 -8.26
N GLN A 36 22.18 13.21 -8.91
CA GLN A 36 22.49 14.41 -9.69
C GLN A 36 22.88 15.58 -8.77
N PRO A 37 24.00 16.29 -9.04
CA PRO A 37 24.44 17.42 -8.23
C PRO A 37 23.38 18.53 -8.09
N GLY A 38 22.75 18.95 -9.20
CA GLY A 38 21.73 20.01 -9.15
C GLY A 38 20.54 19.68 -8.25
N LEU A 39 20.07 18.43 -8.28
CA LEU A 39 18.97 17.98 -7.41
C LEU A 39 19.35 17.94 -5.92
N LYS A 40 20.63 17.69 -5.61
CA LYS A 40 21.12 17.77 -4.21
C LYS A 40 21.03 19.21 -3.72
N ASP A 41 21.50 20.15 -4.53
CA ASP A 41 21.53 21.57 -4.16
C ASP A 41 20.12 22.15 -4.05
N GLU A 42 19.22 21.81 -4.98
CA GLU A 42 17.79 22.14 -4.89
C GLU A 42 17.14 21.55 -3.63
N ALA A 43 17.42 20.29 -3.31
CA ALA A 43 16.88 19.66 -2.11
C ALA A 43 17.40 20.31 -0.83
N VAL A 44 18.69 20.67 -0.77
CA VAL A 44 19.28 21.40 0.38
C VAL A 44 18.62 22.76 0.53
N THR A 45 18.43 23.49 -0.57
CA THR A 45 17.74 24.77 -0.57
C THR A 45 16.31 24.63 -0.04
N ALA A 46 15.54 23.65 -0.55
CA ALA A 46 14.18 23.39 -0.09
C ALA A 46 14.10 23.00 1.40
N MET A 47 15.11 22.30 1.93
CA MET A 47 15.19 22.02 3.37
C MET A 47 15.44 23.29 4.17
N ILE A 48 16.37 24.15 3.75
CA ILE A 48 16.69 25.40 4.45
C ILE A 48 15.46 26.31 4.45
N GLU A 49 14.81 26.49 3.29
CA GLU A 49 13.58 27.28 3.16
C GLU A 49 12.51 26.83 4.17
N ALA A 50 12.23 25.52 4.23
CA ALA A 50 11.25 24.95 5.15
C ALA A 50 11.65 25.08 6.63
N LEU A 51 12.95 25.05 6.95
CA LEU A 51 13.43 25.26 8.32
C LEU A 51 13.31 26.74 8.73
N SER A 52 13.55 27.66 7.79
CA SER A 52 13.48 29.12 8.02
C SER A 52 12.09 29.72 7.81
N GLU A 53 11.09 28.92 7.50
CA GLU A 53 9.73 29.37 7.21
C GLU A 53 9.11 30.08 8.43
N ASP A 54 8.44 31.21 8.17
CA ASP A 54 7.72 32.03 9.14
C ASP A 54 8.52 32.28 10.45
N ASP A 55 9.75 32.80 10.33
CA ASP A 55 10.64 33.07 11.47
C ASP A 55 10.81 31.85 12.41
N TRP A 56 11.18 30.70 11.83
CA TRP A 56 11.47 29.46 12.56
C TRP A 56 10.22 28.83 13.19
N GLN A 57 9.02 29.09 12.67
CA GLN A 57 7.74 28.62 13.24
C GLN A 57 7.68 27.11 13.42
N CYS A 58 8.29 26.34 12.50
CA CYS A 58 8.31 24.88 12.57
C CYS A 58 8.94 24.35 13.88
N PHE A 59 9.75 25.16 14.55
CA PHE A 59 10.43 24.80 15.78
C PHE A 59 9.66 25.10 17.07
N GLN A 60 8.52 25.79 17.00
CA GLN A 60 7.69 26.08 18.18
C GLN A 60 7.17 24.82 18.88
N SER A 61 7.12 23.69 18.16
CA SER A 61 6.73 22.39 18.71
C SER A 61 7.87 21.65 19.43
N PHE A 62 9.06 22.24 19.52
CA PHE A 62 10.21 21.65 20.21
C PHE A 62 9.99 21.63 21.73
N THR A 63 10.11 20.45 22.32
CA THR A 63 9.82 20.20 23.74
C THR A 63 11.08 19.90 24.58
N GLY A 64 12.28 20.03 24.01
CA GLY A 64 13.55 19.78 24.71
C GLY A 64 13.88 18.30 24.95
N LYS A 65 13.07 17.35 24.44
CA LYS A 65 13.30 15.90 24.61
C LYS A 65 14.45 15.33 23.77
N SER A 66 15.03 16.14 22.90
CA SER A 66 16.18 15.81 22.05
C SER A 66 17.10 17.02 21.93
N GLN A 67 18.30 16.84 21.39
CA GLN A 67 19.11 17.99 20.99
C GLN A 67 18.39 18.81 19.89
N PRO A 68 18.55 20.14 19.86
CA PRO A 68 17.95 21.00 18.83
C PRO A 68 18.30 20.56 17.41
N SER A 69 19.57 20.23 17.16
CA SER A 69 20.04 19.73 15.86
C SER A 69 19.33 18.45 15.42
N THR A 70 19.14 17.49 16.34
CA THR A 70 18.41 16.24 16.06
C THR A 70 16.95 16.51 15.66
N PHE A 71 16.31 17.46 16.35
CA PHE A 71 14.95 17.86 16.01
C PHE A 71 14.90 18.57 14.65
N ALA A 72 15.84 19.46 14.36
CA ALA A 72 15.98 20.12 13.07
C ALA A 72 16.22 19.14 11.91
N TYR A 73 17.06 18.12 12.09
CA TYR A 73 17.23 17.06 11.10
C TYR A 73 15.92 16.30 10.82
N SER A 74 15.04 16.13 11.82
CA SER A 74 13.76 15.47 11.60
C SER A 74 12.82 16.30 10.71
N ILE A 75 12.85 17.63 10.85
CA ILE A 75 12.10 18.56 9.99
C ILE A 75 12.73 18.61 8.60
N ALA A 76 14.05 18.75 8.52
CA ALA A 76 14.80 18.74 7.25
C ALA A 76 14.56 17.45 6.46
N SER A 77 14.54 16.29 7.12
CA SER A 77 14.24 15.00 6.47
C SER A 77 12.84 15.00 5.86
N ARG A 78 11.83 15.54 6.56
CA ARG A 78 10.46 15.65 6.03
C ARG A 78 10.39 16.63 4.86
N ALA A 79 11.04 17.79 4.97
CA ALA A 79 11.12 18.77 3.90
C ALA A 79 11.78 18.20 2.64
N MET A 80 12.84 17.40 2.79
CA MET A 80 13.48 16.69 1.68
C MET A 80 12.56 15.64 1.04
N GLU A 81 11.77 14.92 1.85
CA GLU A 81 10.76 14.00 1.34
C GLU A 81 9.67 14.75 0.55
N ASP A 82 9.21 15.89 1.06
CA ASP A 82 8.19 16.70 0.39
C ASP A 82 8.71 17.34 -0.88
N PHE A 83 9.98 17.79 -0.91
CA PHE A 83 10.66 18.17 -2.14
C PHE A 83 10.67 17.02 -3.15
N ALA A 84 11.11 15.82 -2.73
CA ALA A 84 11.14 14.65 -3.61
C ALA A 84 9.74 14.30 -4.13
N ARG A 85 8.70 14.40 -3.29
CA ARG A 85 7.31 14.12 -3.66
C ARG A 85 6.74 15.16 -4.62
N ARG A 86 7.06 16.44 -4.46
CA ARG A 86 6.67 17.50 -5.40
C ARG A 86 7.36 17.33 -6.75
N ARG A 87 8.63 16.92 -6.75
CA ARG A 87 9.45 16.82 -7.96
C ARG A 87 9.24 15.52 -8.75
N PHE A 88 9.08 14.40 -8.04
CA PHE A 88 9.04 13.03 -8.60
C PHE A 88 7.80 12.24 -8.17
N GLY A 89 6.79 12.88 -7.57
CA GLY A 89 5.62 12.17 -7.08
C GLY A 89 5.93 11.12 -6.01
N ARG A 90 4.95 10.26 -5.74
CA ARG A 90 5.14 9.10 -4.87
C ARG A 90 5.60 7.90 -5.71
N PRO A 91 6.70 7.21 -5.36
CA PRO A 91 7.11 6.00 -6.07
C PRO A 91 5.97 4.98 -6.09
N ARG A 92 5.56 4.55 -7.28
CA ARG A 92 4.50 3.55 -7.46
C ARG A 92 5.10 2.20 -7.84
N PRO A 93 4.59 1.08 -7.29
CA PRO A 93 5.03 -0.23 -7.73
C PRO A 93 4.64 -0.45 -9.20
N PRO A 94 5.49 -1.10 -10.02
CA PRO A 94 5.14 -1.45 -11.39
C PRO A 94 3.88 -2.32 -11.49
N ALA A 95 3.10 -2.19 -12.56
CA ALA A 95 1.84 -2.93 -12.74
C ALA A 95 2.02 -4.45 -12.60
N TRP A 96 3.04 -5.03 -13.23
CA TRP A 96 3.37 -6.46 -13.13
C TRP A 96 3.63 -6.91 -11.69
N LEU A 97 4.11 -6.00 -10.84
CA LEU A 97 4.42 -6.28 -9.44
C LEU A 97 3.16 -6.19 -8.58
N GLN A 98 2.22 -5.32 -8.96
CA GLN A 98 0.87 -5.24 -8.37
C GLN A 98 0.04 -6.50 -8.70
N GLU A 99 0.12 -7.00 -9.93
CA GLU A 99 -0.57 -8.22 -10.38
C GLU A 99 -0.13 -9.47 -9.58
N LEU A 100 1.14 -9.53 -9.17
CA LEU A 100 1.68 -10.60 -8.33
C LEU A 100 1.27 -10.50 -6.85
N GLY A 101 0.61 -9.41 -6.46
CA GLY A 101 0.00 -9.23 -5.16
C GLY A 101 0.84 -8.47 -4.13
N HIS A 102 0.23 -8.25 -2.95
CA HIS A 102 0.76 -7.37 -1.92
C HIS A 102 2.13 -7.81 -1.36
N ALA A 103 2.38 -9.12 -1.28
CA ALA A 103 3.64 -9.66 -0.77
C ALA A 103 4.84 -9.20 -1.64
N TRP A 104 4.69 -9.23 -2.97
CA TRP A 104 5.68 -8.73 -3.91
C TRP A 104 5.88 -7.23 -3.76
N VAL A 105 4.77 -6.47 -3.65
CA VAL A 105 4.81 -5.01 -3.46
C VAL A 105 5.53 -4.63 -2.18
N LYS A 106 5.26 -5.32 -1.06
CA LYS A 106 5.93 -5.12 0.22
C LYS A 106 7.43 -5.38 0.10
N LEU A 107 7.82 -6.48 -0.56
CA LEU A 107 9.21 -6.82 -0.79
C LEU A 107 9.93 -5.78 -1.66
N TRP A 108 9.28 -5.29 -2.73
CA TRP A 108 9.80 -4.20 -3.55
C TRP A 108 10.00 -2.90 -2.77
N HIS A 109 9.05 -2.52 -1.90
CA HIS A 109 9.22 -1.33 -1.05
C HIS A 109 10.44 -1.49 -0.14
N MET A 110 10.55 -2.62 0.56
CA MET A 110 11.66 -2.88 1.49
C MET A 110 13.01 -2.94 0.75
N LEU A 111 13.05 -3.57 -0.42
CA LEU A 111 14.27 -3.78 -1.20
C LEU A 111 14.70 -2.53 -1.96
N CYS A 112 13.79 -1.91 -2.73
CA CYS A 112 14.13 -0.87 -3.69
C CYS A 112 14.01 0.55 -3.13
N LEU A 113 13.05 0.80 -2.22
CA LEU A 113 12.80 2.14 -1.66
C LEU A 113 13.43 2.32 -0.28
N GLU A 114 13.25 1.36 0.62
CA GLU A 114 13.82 1.38 1.97
C GLU A 114 15.26 0.87 2.00
N ARG A 115 15.73 0.28 0.88
CA ARG A 115 17.11 -0.19 0.67
C ARG A 115 17.58 -1.15 1.75
N GLN A 116 16.68 -2.01 2.23
CA GLN A 116 16.98 -3.00 3.24
C GLN A 116 17.77 -4.16 2.67
N TRP A 117 18.67 -4.71 3.48
CA TRP A 117 19.47 -5.87 3.10
C TRP A 117 18.58 -7.10 2.92
N PRO A 118 18.83 -7.95 1.90
CA PRO A 118 18.05 -9.17 1.66
C PRO A 118 17.87 -10.03 2.89
N GLU A 119 18.91 -10.21 3.71
CA GLU A 119 18.84 -10.98 4.94
C GLU A 119 17.89 -10.37 5.98
N THR A 120 17.87 -9.04 6.12
CA THR A 120 16.91 -8.36 6.99
C THR A 120 15.47 -8.52 6.51
N ILE A 121 15.26 -8.50 5.19
CA ILE A 121 13.96 -8.71 4.58
C ILE A 121 13.49 -10.15 4.85
N LYS A 122 14.37 -11.14 4.66
CA LYS A 122 14.09 -12.55 4.98
C LYS A 122 13.66 -12.70 6.43
N THR A 123 14.44 -12.18 7.39
CA THR A 123 14.10 -12.30 8.81
C THR A 123 12.75 -11.67 9.16
N ARG A 124 12.41 -10.51 8.57
CA ARG A 124 11.13 -9.83 8.84
C ARG A 124 9.93 -10.51 8.18
N LEU A 125 10.13 -11.13 7.01
CA LEU A 125 9.06 -11.73 6.22
C LEU A 125 9.02 -13.26 6.32
N ALA A 126 9.85 -13.87 7.16
CA ALA A 126 9.95 -15.32 7.34
C ALA A 126 8.62 -15.98 7.73
N LYS A 127 7.70 -15.24 8.38
CA LYS A 127 6.36 -15.74 8.75
C LYS A 127 5.33 -15.61 7.63
N ASP A 128 5.56 -14.70 6.69
CA ASP A 128 4.61 -14.33 5.63
C ASP A 128 4.92 -15.08 4.31
N PHE A 129 6.07 -15.78 4.21
CA PHE A 129 6.56 -16.40 2.98
C PHE A 129 7.02 -17.83 3.21
N GLN A 130 6.81 -18.68 2.20
CA GLN A 130 7.44 -19.99 2.11
C GLN A 130 8.96 -19.87 1.98
N GLU A 131 9.68 -20.86 2.51
CA GLU A 131 11.14 -20.92 2.48
C GLU A 131 11.67 -20.86 1.03
N GLY A 132 12.69 -20.02 0.78
CA GLY A 132 13.27 -19.81 -0.55
C GLY A 132 12.50 -18.86 -1.49
N LEU A 133 11.21 -18.59 -1.27
CA LEU A 133 10.40 -17.75 -2.15
C LEU A 133 10.90 -16.28 -2.17
N ILE A 134 11.34 -15.75 -1.03
CA ILE A 134 11.87 -14.38 -0.91
C ILE A 134 13.09 -14.18 -1.82
N GLU A 135 13.99 -15.15 -1.90
CA GLU A 135 15.20 -15.07 -2.72
C GLU A 135 14.87 -15.05 -4.21
N GLN A 136 13.92 -15.89 -4.62
CA GLN A 136 13.40 -15.92 -5.98
C GLN A 136 12.77 -14.56 -6.35
N VAL A 137 11.92 -14.01 -5.47
CA VAL A 137 11.26 -12.71 -5.67
C VAL A 137 12.30 -11.59 -5.80
N ILE A 138 13.29 -11.52 -4.89
CA ILE A 138 14.37 -10.53 -4.94
C ILE A 138 15.12 -10.63 -6.28
N ARG A 139 15.42 -11.84 -6.73
CA ARG A 139 16.10 -12.08 -8.01
C ARG A 139 15.26 -11.57 -9.19
N THR A 140 13.97 -11.88 -9.22
CA THR A 140 13.05 -11.43 -10.28
C THR A 140 12.94 -9.90 -10.31
N ILE A 141 12.81 -9.26 -9.14
CA ILE A 141 12.73 -7.79 -9.04
C ILE A 141 14.01 -7.15 -9.57
N LYS A 142 15.18 -7.62 -9.15
CA LYS A 142 16.48 -7.08 -9.61
C LYS A 142 16.71 -7.28 -11.12
N GLN A 143 16.21 -8.37 -11.69
CA GLN A 143 16.30 -8.61 -13.13
C GLN A 143 15.40 -7.66 -13.94
N LYS A 144 14.17 -7.43 -13.48
CA LYS A 144 13.21 -6.56 -14.17
C LYS A 144 13.39 -5.07 -13.87
N ILE A 145 14.09 -4.74 -12.78
CA ILE A 145 14.32 -3.37 -12.33
C ILE A 145 15.84 -3.18 -12.11
N PRO A 146 16.59 -2.84 -13.16
CA PRO A 146 18.07 -2.86 -13.16
C PRO A 146 18.78 -1.89 -12.20
N ARG A 147 18.03 -1.06 -11.45
CA ARG A 147 18.57 -0.14 -10.43
C ARG A 147 17.84 -0.22 -9.08
N CYS A 148 17.12 -1.32 -8.83
CA CYS A 148 16.43 -1.51 -7.56
C CYS A 148 17.41 -1.42 -6.38
N GLY A 149 17.17 -0.49 -5.46
CA GLY A 149 17.94 -0.30 -4.23
C GLY A 149 19.16 0.62 -4.37
N GLU A 150 19.42 1.14 -5.57
CA GLU A 150 20.46 2.14 -5.82
C GLU A 150 20.05 3.54 -5.35
N PRO A 151 21.00 4.40 -4.93
CA PRO A 151 20.71 5.82 -4.72
C PRO A 151 20.09 6.45 -5.97
N GLY A 152 19.13 7.36 -5.80
CA GLY A 152 18.43 8.00 -6.92
C GLY A 152 17.42 7.11 -7.66
N PHE A 153 17.17 5.86 -7.22
CA PHE A 153 16.16 5.00 -7.85
C PHE A 153 14.77 5.67 -7.94
N ALA A 154 14.39 6.43 -6.92
CA ALA A 154 13.12 7.17 -6.87
C ALA A 154 13.05 8.36 -7.85
N GLU A 155 14.19 8.89 -8.33
CA GLU A 155 14.23 9.97 -9.34
C GLU A 155 13.74 9.49 -10.71
N CYS A 156 13.91 8.19 -11.01
CA CYS A 156 13.58 7.60 -12.31
C CYS A 156 12.10 7.21 -12.44
N CYS A 157 11.36 7.19 -11.32
CA CYS A 157 9.98 6.70 -11.31
C CYS A 157 8.97 7.62 -12.01
N THR A 158 9.31 8.88 -12.29
CA THR A 158 8.38 9.83 -12.95
C THR A 158 8.62 10.06 -14.42
N THR A 159 9.85 9.95 -14.90
CA THR A 159 10.20 10.61 -16.17
C THR A 159 10.31 9.65 -17.35
N GLU A 160 10.47 8.35 -17.14
CA GLU A 160 10.61 7.38 -18.24
C GLU A 160 9.39 6.47 -18.48
N LEU A 161 8.27 6.71 -17.78
CA LEU A 161 7.02 5.96 -17.98
C LEU A 161 5.83 6.79 -18.51
N GLY A 162 6.08 8.02 -18.98
CA GLY A 162 5.13 8.73 -19.84
C GLY A 162 3.74 8.94 -19.24
N LEU A 163 3.64 9.52 -18.05
CA LEU A 163 2.36 9.94 -17.48
C LEU A 163 2.36 11.45 -17.24
N GLU A 164 1.98 12.18 -18.29
CA GLU A 164 1.39 13.50 -18.16
C GLU A 164 0.14 13.40 -17.26
N GLN A 165 0.12 14.23 -16.22
CA GLN A 165 -1.03 14.65 -15.41
C GLN A 165 -2.21 13.67 -15.33
N LEU A 166 -2.21 12.81 -14.30
CA LEU A 166 -3.44 12.16 -13.83
C LEU A 166 -3.95 12.86 -12.56
N PRO A 167 -5.28 13.01 -12.39
CA PRO A 167 -5.86 13.77 -11.30
C PRO A 167 -5.50 13.15 -9.94
N ASP A 168 -5.40 14.01 -8.91
CA ASP A 168 -5.17 13.63 -7.52
C ASP A 168 -6.16 12.56 -7.06
N ASP A 169 -5.74 11.30 -7.07
CA ASP A 169 -6.54 10.21 -6.51
C ASP A 169 -6.04 9.89 -5.10
N GLN A 170 -6.89 10.28 -4.15
CA GLN A 170 -6.78 10.08 -2.72
C GLN A 170 -6.52 8.61 -2.40
N GLY A 171 -5.86 8.33 -1.27
CA GLY A 171 -5.30 7.04 -0.86
C GLY A 171 -6.26 5.85 -0.65
N ALA A 172 -7.34 5.74 -1.42
CA ALA A 172 -8.29 4.63 -1.44
C ALA A 172 -7.87 3.47 -2.39
N SER A 173 -6.89 3.68 -3.27
CA SER A 173 -6.61 2.80 -4.42
C SER A 173 -6.12 1.38 -4.09
N LEU A 174 -5.27 1.15 -3.08
CA LEU A 174 -4.67 -0.20 -2.90
C LEU A 174 -5.67 -1.25 -2.35
N ASN A 175 -6.50 -0.84 -1.38
CA ASN A 175 -7.59 -1.68 -0.89
C ASN A 175 -8.73 -1.76 -1.91
N ALA A 176 -8.94 -0.72 -2.72
CA ALA A 176 -9.91 -0.77 -3.82
C ALA A 176 -9.47 -1.77 -4.90
N SER A 177 -8.20 -1.79 -5.30
CA SER A 177 -7.68 -2.71 -6.32
C SER A 177 -7.63 -4.17 -5.86
N LEU A 178 -7.24 -4.45 -4.60
CA LEU A 178 -7.32 -5.81 -4.04
C LEU A 178 -8.77 -6.29 -3.94
N ARG A 179 -9.66 -5.41 -3.45
CA ARG A 179 -11.10 -5.70 -3.43
C ARG A 179 -11.63 -5.90 -4.84
N HIS A 180 -11.18 -5.13 -5.83
CA HIS A 180 -11.61 -5.23 -7.22
C HIS A 180 -11.12 -6.53 -7.88
N ALA A 181 -9.90 -6.99 -7.60
CA ALA A 181 -9.38 -8.26 -8.13
C ALA A 181 -10.05 -9.48 -7.48
N GLN A 182 -10.24 -9.45 -6.16
CA GLN A 182 -10.98 -10.50 -5.43
C GLN A 182 -12.46 -10.51 -5.85
N ARG A 183 -13.05 -9.33 -6.07
CA ARG A 183 -14.40 -9.12 -6.62
C ARG A 183 -14.52 -9.67 -8.03
N ALA A 184 -13.62 -9.31 -8.95
CA ALA A 184 -13.63 -9.85 -10.31
C ALA A 184 -13.55 -11.38 -10.35
N ARG A 185 -12.74 -11.99 -9.47
CA ARG A 185 -12.63 -13.45 -9.35
C ARG A 185 -13.87 -14.10 -8.75
N ALA A 186 -14.44 -13.50 -7.70
CA ALA A 186 -15.71 -13.96 -7.13
C ALA A 186 -16.87 -13.82 -8.13
N MET A 187 -16.83 -12.79 -8.99
CA MET A 187 -17.84 -12.55 -10.02
C MET A 187 -17.71 -13.43 -11.25
N ALA A 188 -16.50 -13.83 -11.62
CA ALA A 188 -16.32 -14.87 -12.63
C ALA A 188 -16.94 -16.20 -12.16
N LEU A 189 -16.79 -16.53 -10.87
CA LEU A 189 -17.40 -17.72 -10.28
C LEU A 189 -18.92 -17.57 -10.13
N LEU A 190 -19.40 -16.40 -9.69
CA LEU A 190 -20.84 -16.12 -9.55
C LEU A 190 -21.56 -16.01 -10.90
N SER A 191 -20.91 -15.53 -11.96
CA SER A 191 -21.49 -15.51 -13.32
C SER A 191 -21.49 -16.89 -13.97
N GLN A 192 -20.54 -17.76 -13.64
CA GLN A 192 -20.63 -19.19 -13.96
C GLN A 192 -21.76 -19.89 -13.18
N LEU A 193 -22.00 -19.47 -11.94
CA LEU A 193 -23.10 -19.97 -11.10
C LEU A 193 -24.49 -19.47 -11.56
N LEU A 194 -24.59 -18.22 -12.03
CA LEU A 194 -25.84 -17.59 -12.44
C LEU A 194 -26.15 -17.79 -13.94
N GLY A 195 -25.13 -18.13 -14.73
CA GLY A 195 -25.21 -18.31 -16.18
C GLY A 195 -25.52 -19.75 -16.57
N GLN A 196 -26.77 -20.19 -16.43
CA GLN A 196 -27.25 -21.33 -17.20
C GLN A 196 -27.34 -20.93 -18.68
N SER A 197 -26.41 -21.42 -19.53
CA SER A 197 -26.72 -22.13 -20.79
C SER A 197 -25.51 -22.24 -21.75
N GLU A 198 -25.21 -23.50 -22.06
CA GLU A 198 -24.80 -24.08 -23.35
C GLU A 198 -23.35 -24.00 -23.89
N THR A 199 -22.65 -25.11 -23.64
CA THR A 199 -21.70 -25.84 -24.51
C THR A 199 -20.25 -25.37 -24.61
N SER A 200 -19.34 -26.17 -24.03
CA SER A 200 -18.53 -27.08 -24.84
C SER A 200 -17.90 -28.17 -23.96
N GLU A 201 -18.20 -29.42 -24.33
CA GLU A 201 -17.64 -30.64 -23.78
C GLU A 201 -16.09 -30.61 -23.82
N GLN A 202 -15.45 -30.70 -22.66
CA GLN A 202 -14.22 -31.48 -22.38
C GLN A 202 -13.55 -31.00 -21.09
N MET A 203 -13.99 -31.58 -19.96
CA MET A 203 -13.18 -31.99 -18.81
C MET A 203 -14.15 -32.37 -17.68
N CYS A 204 -14.17 -33.64 -17.27
CA CYS A 204 -14.80 -34.02 -16.01
C CYS A 204 -14.14 -33.23 -14.87
N PRO A 205 -14.91 -32.68 -13.90
CA PRO A 205 -15.04 -33.41 -12.65
C PRO A 205 -16.45 -33.30 -12.04
N SER A 206 -17.05 -34.45 -11.74
CA SER A 206 -18.37 -34.62 -11.11
C SER A 206 -18.46 -34.16 -9.64
N ASN A 207 -17.57 -33.27 -9.16
CA ASN A 207 -17.59 -32.75 -7.79
C ASN A 207 -17.80 -31.24 -7.73
N THR A 208 -17.65 -30.52 -8.84
CA THR A 208 -17.87 -29.06 -8.85
C THR A 208 -19.34 -28.73 -9.05
N GLU A 209 -20.06 -29.36 -9.98
CA GLU A 209 -21.49 -29.07 -10.19
C GLU A 209 -22.34 -29.46 -8.97
N GLU A 210 -22.10 -30.60 -8.32
CA GLU A 210 -22.80 -30.98 -7.07
C GLU A 210 -22.52 -29.99 -5.93
N ALA A 211 -21.24 -29.58 -5.75
CA ALA A 211 -20.90 -28.58 -4.74
C ALA A 211 -21.50 -27.20 -5.05
N LEU A 212 -21.76 -26.87 -6.32
CA LEU A 212 -22.37 -25.61 -6.73
C LEU A 212 -23.89 -25.60 -6.51
N ASP A 213 -24.56 -26.74 -6.73
CA ASP A 213 -25.99 -26.93 -6.39
C ASP A 213 -26.21 -26.95 -4.87
N ASP A 214 -25.28 -27.53 -4.12
CA ASP A 214 -25.31 -27.51 -2.65
C ASP A 214 -25.13 -26.08 -2.09
N ILE A 215 -24.28 -25.26 -2.72
CA ILE A 215 -24.09 -23.84 -2.35
C ILE A 215 -25.36 -23.03 -2.63
N ASP A 216 -26.01 -23.18 -3.80
CA ASP A 216 -27.22 -22.42 -4.13
C ASP A 216 -28.43 -22.85 -3.28
N THR A 217 -28.50 -24.12 -2.87
CA THR A 217 -29.53 -24.60 -1.93
C THR A 217 -29.30 -24.16 -0.49
N LEU A 218 -28.05 -24.00 -0.05
CA LEU A 218 -27.69 -23.50 1.29
C LEU A 218 -27.76 -21.97 1.42
N LEU A 219 -27.45 -21.23 0.35
CA LEU A 219 -27.52 -19.76 0.32
C LEU A 219 -28.91 -19.26 -0.09
N SER A 220 -29.79 -19.12 0.90
CA SER A 220 -31.10 -18.49 0.70
C SER A 220 -31.00 -16.95 0.57
N LEU A 221 -30.34 -16.46 -0.47
CA LEU A 221 -30.24 -15.03 -0.75
C LEU A 221 -31.54 -14.49 -1.33
N SER A 222 -32.09 -13.43 -0.74
CA SER A 222 -33.26 -12.75 -1.27
C SER A 222 -32.97 -12.07 -2.63
N ALA A 223 -34.01 -11.79 -3.41
CA ALA A 223 -33.86 -11.09 -4.70
C ALA A 223 -33.17 -9.72 -4.54
N ASP A 224 -33.45 -9.01 -3.44
CA ASP A 224 -32.81 -7.73 -3.11
C ASP A 224 -31.32 -7.91 -2.80
N ASP A 225 -30.94 -8.99 -2.12
CA ASP A 225 -29.55 -9.27 -1.76
C ASP A 225 -28.73 -9.71 -2.98
N ARG A 226 -29.34 -10.47 -3.89
CA ARG A 226 -28.76 -10.81 -5.21
C ARG A 226 -28.54 -9.55 -6.06
N LEU A 227 -29.50 -8.62 -6.06
CA LEU A 227 -29.37 -7.33 -6.74
C LEU A 227 -28.29 -6.44 -6.10
N LEU A 228 -28.18 -6.43 -4.77
CA LEU A 228 -27.10 -5.72 -4.08
C LEU A 228 -25.73 -6.31 -4.43
N LEU A 229 -25.64 -7.63 -4.57
CA LEU A 229 -24.43 -8.30 -5.03
C LEU A 229 -24.11 -7.95 -6.49
N SER A 230 -25.08 -7.96 -7.42
CA SER A 230 -24.80 -7.60 -8.82
C SER A 230 -24.37 -6.14 -8.97
N LEU A 231 -25.13 -5.18 -8.42
CA LEU A 231 -24.81 -3.75 -8.50
C LEU A 231 -23.47 -3.41 -7.85
N SER A 232 -23.15 -4.07 -6.75
CA SER A 232 -21.86 -3.86 -6.11
C SER A 232 -20.78 -4.55 -6.94
N TYR A 233 -20.92 -5.84 -7.24
CA TYR A 233 -19.84 -6.71 -7.70
C TYR A 233 -19.68 -6.82 -9.22
N GLU A 234 -20.76 -6.87 -10.00
CA GLU A 234 -20.74 -6.83 -11.48
C GLU A 234 -20.48 -5.40 -11.95
N ASP A 235 -21.28 -4.45 -11.47
CA ASP A 235 -21.25 -3.08 -11.96
C ASP A 235 -20.21 -2.19 -11.25
N GLY A 236 -19.54 -2.73 -10.23
CA GLY A 236 -18.47 -2.04 -9.51
C GLY A 236 -18.93 -0.81 -8.71
N LEU A 237 -20.24 -0.64 -8.47
CA LEU A 237 -20.78 0.58 -7.87
C LEU A 237 -20.41 0.70 -6.39
N SER A 238 -20.17 1.94 -5.96
CA SER A 238 -19.93 2.25 -4.55
C SER A 238 -21.22 2.13 -3.72
N SER A 239 -21.12 1.83 -2.42
CA SER A 239 -22.29 1.73 -1.53
C SER A 239 -23.11 3.03 -1.47
N ARG A 240 -22.48 4.20 -1.71
CA ARG A 240 -23.17 5.48 -1.84
C ARG A 240 -23.97 5.57 -3.14
N LYS A 241 -23.41 5.06 -4.25
CA LYS A 241 -24.10 5.06 -5.53
C LYS A 241 -25.26 4.06 -5.58
N ILE A 242 -25.08 2.90 -4.96
CA ILE A 242 -26.15 1.90 -4.80
C ILE A 242 -27.27 2.44 -3.91
N ALA A 243 -26.91 3.14 -2.82
CA ALA A 243 -27.85 3.82 -1.95
C ALA A 243 -28.71 4.86 -2.69
N GLU A 244 -28.10 5.66 -3.57
CA GLU A 244 -28.83 6.59 -4.43
C GLU A 244 -29.75 5.89 -5.43
N LEU A 245 -29.30 4.77 -6.04
CA LEU A 245 -30.08 4.04 -7.05
C LEU A 245 -31.26 3.28 -6.47
N LEU A 246 -31.13 2.79 -5.24
CA LEU A 246 -32.14 1.97 -4.56
C LEU A 246 -32.93 2.76 -3.50
N ASP A 247 -32.70 4.08 -3.39
CA ASP A 247 -33.32 4.98 -2.40
C ASP A 247 -33.24 4.47 -0.95
N ILE A 248 -32.08 3.90 -0.59
CA ILE A 248 -31.80 3.38 0.76
C ILE A 248 -30.51 3.98 1.30
N SER A 249 -30.31 3.95 2.62
CA SER A 249 -29.09 4.53 3.21
C SER A 249 -27.83 3.72 2.85
N ALA A 250 -26.70 4.41 2.64
CA ALA A 250 -25.40 3.75 2.40
C ALA A 250 -24.97 2.83 3.56
N ALA A 251 -25.39 3.16 4.79
CA ALA A 251 -25.17 2.32 5.96
C ALA A 251 -25.99 1.02 5.88
N THR A 252 -27.22 1.07 5.38
CA THR A 252 -28.07 -0.10 5.14
C THR A 252 -27.46 -1.01 4.08
N VAL A 253 -26.96 -0.45 2.97
CA VAL A 253 -26.27 -1.20 1.91
C VAL A 253 -25.04 -1.92 2.46
N GLN A 254 -24.19 -1.21 3.23
CA GLN A 254 -23.00 -1.81 3.84
C GLN A 254 -23.35 -2.94 4.82
N ARG A 255 -24.36 -2.73 5.67
CA ARG A 255 -24.81 -3.72 6.64
C ARG A 255 -25.36 -4.98 5.97
N ARG A 256 -26.17 -4.84 4.91
CA ARG A 256 -26.69 -5.99 4.15
C ARG A 256 -25.57 -6.75 3.45
N LEU A 257 -24.66 -6.06 2.77
CA LEU A 257 -23.49 -6.69 2.12
C LEU A 257 -22.58 -7.41 3.13
N GLN A 258 -22.47 -6.90 4.36
CA GLN A 258 -21.72 -7.57 5.42
C GLN A 258 -22.43 -8.84 5.93
N GLY A 259 -23.75 -8.81 6.08
CA GLY A 259 -24.56 -9.97 6.45
C GLY A 259 -24.44 -11.09 5.42
N ILE A 260 -24.62 -10.76 4.14
CA ILE A 260 -24.50 -11.69 3.00
C ILE A 260 -23.12 -12.38 2.98
N ARG A 261 -22.03 -11.64 3.28
CA ARG A 261 -20.68 -12.21 3.34
C ARG A 261 -20.49 -13.17 4.51
N ALA A 262 -21.10 -12.89 5.65
CA ALA A 262 -21.04 -13.79 6.80
C ALA A 262 -21.77 -15.10 6.51
N GLU A 263 -22.96 -15.01 5.91
CA GLU A 263 -23.73 -16.19 5.48
C GLU A 263 -22.99 -17.02 4.42
N LEU A 264 -22.34 -16.37 3.45
CA LEU A 264 -21.47 -17.04 2.48
C LEU A 264 -20.29 -17.77 3.15
N GLN A 265 -19.65 -17.14 4.14
CA GLN A 265 -18.54 -17.73 4.86
C GLN A 265 -18.98 -18.95 5.68
N ASP A 266 -20.11 -18.85 6.37
CA ASP A 266 -20.67 -19.95 7.17
C ASP A 266 -21.08 -21.13 6.27
N CYS A 267 -21.62 -20.87 5.07
CA CYS A 267 -21.96 -21.89 4.09
C CYS A 267 -20.72 -22.63 3.57
N LEU A 268 -19.65 -21.90 3.24
CA LEU A 268 -18.40 -22.49 2.76
C LEU A 268 -17.73 -23.34 3.85
N GLN A 269 -17.87 -22.96 5.12
CA GLN A 269 -17.42 -23.74 6.27
C GLN A 269 -18.20 -25.04 6.44
N GLN A 270 -19.52 -24.99 6.29
CA GLN A 270 -20.39 -26.18 6.39
C GLN A 270 -20.11 -27.21 5.29
N LEU A 271 -19.68 -26.74 4.12
CA LEU A 271 -19.29 -27.59 2.99
C LEU A 271 -17.86 -28.14 3.10
N GLY A 272 -17.14 -27.85 4.19
CA GLY A 272 -15.79 -28.37 4.43
C GLY A 272 -14.74 -27.80 3.47
N ILE A 273 -15.02 -26.66 2.83
CA ILE A 273 -14.11 -25.97 1.90
C ILE A 273 -13.11 -25.08 2.68
N ASP A 274 -13.06 -25.20 4.01
CA ASP A 274 -12.02 -24.63 4.87
C ASP A 274 -10.92 -25.68 5.14
N GLY A 275 -10.05 -25.91 4.17
CA GLY A 275 -8.98 -26.92 4.31
C GLY A 275 -8.03 -27.09 3.12
N VAL A 276 -7.31 -26.04 2.71
CA VAL A 276 -6.00 -26.23 2.05
C VAL A 276 -4.95 -25.49 2.87
N THR A 277 -4.68 -26.01 4.07
CA THR A 277 -3.39 -25.88 4.77
C THR A 277 -3.24 -27.01 5.79
N ASP A 278 -3.19 -28.26 5.33
CA ASP A 278 -2.56 -29.38 6.04
C ASP A 278 -2.19 -30.47 5.02
N LEU A 279 -0.93 -30.48 4.61
CA LEU A 279 -0.30 -31.58 3.86
C LEU A 279 0.91 -32.07 4.66
N GLU A 280 0.63 -32.61 5.85
CA GLU A 280 1.55 -33.48 6.60
C GLU A 280 0.79 -34.74 7.07
N SER A 281 0.58 -35.69 6.17
CA SER A 281 0.66 -37.12 6.47
C SER A 281 0.62 -37.91 5.16
N GLU A 282 1.36 -39.02 5.10
CA GLU A 282 1.55 -39.91 3.95
C GLU A 282 2.65 -39.48 2.98
N PHE A 283 3.91 -39.72 3.36
CA PHE A 283 4.79 -40.70 2.69
C PHE A 283 5.97 -41.01 3.61
N GLY A 284 5.73 -41.88 4.58
CA GLY A 284 6.78 -42.65 5.24
C GLY A 284 6.83 -44.04 4.63
N GLN A 285 7.83 -44.26 3.77
CA GLN A 285 8.60 -45.51 3.63
C GLN A 285 9.93 -45.19 2.97
#